data_AF-A0A2M7NC39-F1
#
_entry.id   AF-A0A2M7NC39-F1
#
_cell.length_a   1.000
_cell.length_b   1.000
_cell.length_c   1.000
_cell.angle_alpha   90.00
_cell.angle_beta   90.00
_cell.angle_gamma   90.00
#
_symmetry.space_group_name_H-M   'P 1'
#
loop_
_entity.id
_entity.type
_entity.pdbx_description
1 polymer ?
#
loop_
_entity_poly.entity_id
_entity_poly.type
_entity_poly.pdbx_seq_one_letter_code
_entity_poly.pdbx_strand_id
1 'polypeptide(L)'
;MPITHPGLQLTKLPGALPVWQATIAHDDLRPVCQNVADGGGRLLALWGSDQRATQFGFALHVVLLNEAGMVCLHLPLSAEQPVYPDISSIFPVA
;
A
#
# COMPACT_ATOMS: atom_id res chain seq x y z
N MET A 1 -7.28 -7.88 -12.47
CA MET A 1 -7.10 -6.61 -11.73
C MET A 1 -6.04 -6.87 -10.67
N PRO A 2 -5.10 -5.95 -10.38
CA PRO A 2 -3.90 -6.32 -9.64
C PRO A 2 -4.20 -6.73 -8.20
N ILE A 3 -5.27 -6.24 -7.57
CA ILE A 3 -5.73 -6.68 -6.24
C ILE A 3 -7.25 -6.55 -6.21
N THR A 4 -7.94 -7.51 -5.61
CA THR A 4 -9.39 -7.42 -5.36
C THR A 4 -9.61 -7.32 -3.86
N HIS A 5 -9.91 -6.11 -3.36
CA HIS A 5 -10.28 -5.85 -1.97
C HIS A 5 -11.53 -4.95 -1.93
N PRO A 6 -12.52 -5.20 -1.07
CA PRO A 6 -13.71 -4.36 -0.98
C PRO A 6 -13.35 -2.88 -0.73
N GLY A 7 -13.93 -1.98 -1.51
CA GLY A 7 -13.72 -0.53 -1.35
C GLY A 7 -12.40 0.02 -1.91
N LEU A 8 -11.49 -0.83 -2.39
CA LEU A 8 -10.21 -0.40 -2.95
C LEU A 8 -10.40 0.22 -4.35
N GLN A 9 -10.24 1.54 -4.45
CA GLN A 9 -10.32 2.27 -5.71
C GLN A 9 -8.93 2.47 -6.34
N LEU A 10 -8.62 1.63 -7.32
CA LEU A 10 -7.34 1.66 -8.03
C LEU A 10 -7.36 2.67 -9.20
N THR A 11 -6.42 3.61 -9.18
CA THR A 11 -6.16 4.52 -10.29
C THR A 11 -4.90 4.07 -11.02
N LYS A 12 -4.98 3.85 -12.34
CA LYS A 12 -3.80 3.49 -13.15
C LYS A 12 -2.86 4.68 -13.26
N LEU A 13 -1.57 4.47 -13.03
CA LEU A 13 -0.54 5.48 -13.28
C LEU A 13 -0.12 5.45 -14.76
N PRO A 14 0.09 6.62 -15.39
CA PRO A 14 0.69 6.68 -16.72
C PRO A 14 2.14 6.20 -16.64
N GLY A 15 2.58 5.39 -17.60
CA GLY A 15 3.94 4.89 -17.63
C GLY A 15 4.12 3.64 -18.48
N ALA A 16 5.37 3.16 -18.55
CA ALA A 16 5.76 1.99 -19.34
C ALA A 16 5.39 0.65 -18.67
N LEU A 17 5.10 0.66 -17.37
CA LEU A 17 4.76 -0.53 -16.59
C LEU A 17 3.29 -0.48 -16.15
N PRO A 18 2.64 -1.64 -15.97
CA PRO A 18 1.30 -1.72 -15.39
C PRO A 18 1.38 -1.40 -13.89
N VAL A 19 1.21 -0.12 -13.56
CA VAL A 19 1.22 0.37 -12.17
C VAL A 19 -0.10 1.03 -11.84
N TRP A 20 -0.61 0.75 -10.64
CA TRP A 20 -1.78 1.39 -10.07
C TRP A 20 -1.46 2.00 -8.72
N GLN A 21 -2.26 2.96 -8.29
CA GLN A 21 -2.21 3.52 -6.95
C GLN A 21 -3.60 3.52 -6.31
N ALA A 22 -3.64 3.44 -4.99
CA ALA A 22 -4.86 3.63 -4.20
C ALA A 22 -4.52 4.18 -2.82
N THR A 23 -5.41 5.04 -2.30
CA THR A 23 -5.41 5.38 -0.87
C THR A 23 -6.25 4.36 -0.12
N ILE A 24 -5.75 3.86 1.00
CA ILE A 24 -6.42 2.86 1.83
C ILE A 24 -6.66 3.36 3.25
N ALA A 25 -7.64 2.79 3.95
CA ALA A 25 -7.79 2.99 5.38
C ALA A 25 -6.80 2.14 6.17
N HIS A 26 -6.58 2.51 7.43
CA HIS A 26 -5.68 1.80 8.35
C HIS A 26 -5.99 0.30 8.43
N ASP A 27 -7.27 -0.05 8.52
CA ASP A 27 -7.71 -1.43 8.72
C ASP A 27 -7.65 -2.28 7.44
N ASP A 28 -7.46 -1.66 6.28
CA ASP A 28 -7.33 -2.34 4.99
C ASP A 28 -5.91 -2.81 4.69
N LEU A 29 -4.89 -2.24 5.36
CA LEU A 29 -3.49 -2.53 5.03
C LEU A 29 -3.18 -4.03 5.09
N ARG A 30 -3.53 -4.66 6.21
CA ARG A 30 -3.19 -6.06 6.46
C ARG A 30 -4.00 -7.02 5.58
N PRO A 31 -5.34 -6.87 5.42
CA PRO A 31 -6.12 -7.67 4.48
C PRO A 31 -5.62 -7.59 3.03
N VAL A 32 -5.29 -6.39 2.55
CA VAL A 32 -4.76 -6.20 1.20
C VAL A 32 -3.41 -6.88 1.03
N CYS A 33 -2.50 -6.70 1.99
CA CYS A 33 -1.19 -7.37 1.98
C CYS A 33 -1.33 -8.89 2.00
N GLN A 34 -2.23 -9.42 2.83
CA GLN A 34 -2.48 -10.87 2.92
C GLN A 34 -3.02 -11.41 1.59
N ASN A 35 -4.00 -10.74 0.98
CA ASN A 35 -4.55 -11.15 -0.30
C ASN A 35 -3.47 -11.25 -1.40
N VAL A 36 -2.56 -10.27 -1.44
CA VAL A 36 -1.44 -10.30 -2.39
C VAL A 36 -0.47 -11.43 -2.08
N ALA A 37 -0.11 -11.63 -0.82
CA ALA A 37 0.80 -12.70 -0.42
C ALA A 37 0.23 -14.09 -0.72
N ASP A 38 -1.05 -14.32 -0.42
CA ASP A 38 -1.78 -15.56 -0.73
C ASP A 38 -1.82 -15.83 -2.24
N GLY A 39 -1.91 -14.76 -3.05
CA GLY A 39 -1.81 -14.81 -4.50
C GLY A 39 -0.37 -14.96 -5.04
N GLY A 40 0.62 -15.19 -4.18
CA GLY A 40 2.03 -15.37 -4.56
C GLY A 40 2.78 -14.07 -4.88
N GLY A 41 2.20 -12.91 -4.57
CA GLY A 41 2.84 -11.60 -4.73
C GLY A 41 3.96 -11.34 -3.71
N ARG A 42 4.53 -10.13 -3.77
CA ARG A 42 5.67 -9.71 -2.96
C ARG A 42 5.53 -8.25 -2.52
N LEU A 43 6.10 -7.93 -1.36
CA LEU A 43 6.45 -6.55 -1.01
C LEU A 43 7.69 -6.13 -1.80
N LEU A 44 7.57 -5.08 -2.60
CA LEU A 44 8.67 -4.52 -3.39
C LEU A 44 9.34 -3.34 -2.68
N ALA A 45 8.55 -2.47 -2.04
CA ALA A 45 9.08 -1.32 -1.30
C ALA A 45 8.12 -0.88 -0.19
N LEU A 46 8.69 -0.33 0.87
CA LEU A 46 7.99 0.28 2.01
C LEU A 46 8.72 1.56 2.40
N TRP A 47 8.03 2.69 2.47
CA TRP A 47 8.64 3.93 2.98
C TRP A 47 7.60 4.85 3.62
N GLY A 48 8.05 5.66 4.57
CA GLY A 48 7.29 6.77 5.11
C GLY A 48 7.60 8.07 4.38
N SER A 49 6.61 8.96 4.26
CA SER A 49 6.81 10.34 3.81
C SER A 49 6.21 11.32 4.80
N ASP A 50 6.91 12.43 5.05
CA ASP A 50 6.37 13.58 5.76
C ASP A 50 5.50 14.40 4.80
N GLN A 51 4.21 14.52 5.11
CA GLN A 51 3.25 15.29 4.33
C GLN A 51 2.61 16.41 5.15
N ARG A 52 3.21 16.79 6.29
CA ARG A 52 2.63 17.81 7.18
C ARG A 52 2.45 19.16 6.51
N ALA A 53 3.28 19.47 5.50
CA ALA A 53 3.16 20.69 4.72
C ALA A 53 1.92 20.75 3.81
N THR A 54 1.32 19.61 3.44
CA THR A 54 0.27 19.54 2.41
C THR A 54 -0.97 18.75 2.83
N GLN A 55 -0.87 17.81 3.77
CA GLN A 55 -1.93 16.84 4.12
C GLN A 55 -2.02 16.55 5.63
N PHE A 56 -1.50 17.44 6.49
CA PHE A 56 -1.61 17.41 7.96
C PHE A 56 -1.08 16.16 8.68
N GLY A 57 -0.22 15.35 8.04
CA GLY A 57 0.23 14.10 8.64
C GLY A 57 1.46 13.48 7.98
N PHE A 58 1.65 12.20 8.25
CA PHE A 58 2.59 11.35 7.52
C PHE A 58 1.82 10.47 6.55
N ALA A 59 2.53 9.78 5.66
CA ALA A 59 1.94 8.71 4.88
C ALA A 59 2.90 7.52 4.83
N LEU A 60 2.36 6.32 4.97
CA LEU A 60 3.06 5.09 4.62
C LEU A 60 2.73 4.73 3.18
N HIS A 61 3.76 4.39 2.42
CA HIS A 61 3.63 3.92 1.04
C HIS A 61 4.09 2.47 0.98
N VAL A 62 3.24 1.61 0.42
CA VAL A 62 3.50 0.17 0.30
C VAL A 62 3.37 -0.21 -1.16
N VAL A 63 4.45 -0.71 -1.75
CA VAL A 63 4.43 -1.17 -3.14
C VAL A 63 4.41 -2.68 -3.17
N LEU A 64 3.31 -3.21 -3.68
CA LEU A 64 3.05 -4.63 -3.84
C LEU A 64 3.20 -5.01 -5.31
N LEU A 65 3.81 -6.16 -5.57
CA LEU A 65 4.02 -6.71 -6.91
C LEU A 65 3.33 -8.07 -7.04
N ASN A 66 2.65 -8.28 -8.17
CA ASN A 66 2.21 -9.62 -8.60
C ASN A 66 2.28 -9.75 -10.14
N GLU A 67 1.76 -10.86 -10.67
CA GLU A 67 1.77 -11.14 -12.11
C GLU A 67 1.05 -10.10 -12.98
N ALA A 68 0.08 -9.36 -12.42
CA ALA A 68 -0.66 -8.33 -13.14
C ALA A 68 0.08 -6.98 -13.16
N GLY A 69 1.07 -6.79 -12.29
CA GLY A 69 1.87 -5.57 -12.18
C GLY A 69 2.03 -5.10 -10.74
N MET A 70 2.17 -3.79 -10.58
CA MET A 70 2.49 -3.16 -9.30
C MET A 70 1.33 -2.32 -8.77
N VAL A 71 1.11 -2.34 -7.46
CA VAL A 71 0.19 -1.43 -6.78
C VAL A 71 0.94 -0.66 -5.71
N CYS A 72 0.87 0.67 -5.77
CA CYS A 72 1.32 1.57 -4.73
C CYS A 72 0.14 1.95 -3.83
N LEU A 73 0.14 1.47 -2.59
CA LEU A 73 -0.86 1.81 -1.59
C LEU A 73 -0.37 3.00 -0.78
N HIS A 74 -1.26 3.95 -0.55
CA HIS A 74 -1.04 5.12 0.27
C HIS A 74 -1.90 5.02 1.53
N LEU A 75 -1.27 4.94 2.69
CA LEU A 75 -1.96 4.97 3.98
C LEU A 75 -1.65 6.30 4.68
N PRO A 76 -2.62 7.24 4.75
CA PRO A 76 -2.47 8.45 5.55
C PRO A 76 -2.33 8.11 7.03
N LEU A 77 -1.41 8.77 7.71
CA LEU A 77 -1.10 8.58 9.12
C LEU A 77 -1.21 9.91 9.87
N SER A 78 -1.76 9.86 11.09
CA SER A 78 -1.82 11.02 11.97
C SER A 78 -0.42 11.56 12.29
N ALA A 79 -0.27 12.88 12.35
CA ALA A 79 0.96 13.51 12.81
C ALA A 79 1.25 13.22 14.29
N GLU A 80 0.21 13.04 15.11
CA GLU A 80 0.32 12.81 16.56
C GLU A 80 0.61 11.35 16.88
N GLN A 81 0.05 10.42 16.10
CA GLN A 81 0.20 8.99 16.30
C GLN A 81 0.36 8.26 14.95
N PRO A 82 1.57 8.30 14.34
CA PRO A 82 1.82 7.72 13.02
C PRO A 82 2.05 6.21 13.10
N VAL A 83 1.01 5.47 13.47
CA VAL A 83 1.05 4.00 13.62
C VAL A 83 0.28 3.31 12.50
N TYR A 84 0.73 2.14 12.11
CA TYR A 84 0.07 1.29 11.13
C TYR A 84 0.19 -0.19 11.53
N PRO A 85 -0.69 -1.08 11.02
CA PRO A 85 -0.61 -2.50 11.32
C PRO A 85 0.69 -3.10 10.82
N ASP A 86 1.37 -3.88 11.67
CA ASP A 86 2.56 -4.62 11.26
C ASP A 86 2.23 -5.64 10.15
N ILE A 87 3.08 -5.66 9.13
CA ILE A 87 3.01 -6.58 7.98
C ILE A 87 4.24 -7.47 7.87
N SER A 88 5.18 -7.41 8.81
CA SER A 88 6.40 -8.24 8.81
C SER A 88 6.09 -9.74 8.96
N SER A 89 4.95 -10.09 9.58
CA SER A 89 4.45 -11.46 9.62
C SER A 89 3.98 -11.99 8.25
N ILE A 90 3.68 -11.11 7.30
CA ILE A 90 3.23 -11.43 5.93
C ILE A 90 4.42 -11.35 4.97
N PHE A 91 5.20 -10.27 5.10
CA PHE A 91 6.40 -9.99 4.31
C PHE A 91 7.58 -9.74 5.26
N PRO A 92 8.45 -10.74 5.53
CA PRO A 92 9.56 -10.60 6.49
C PRO A 92 10.59 -9.50 6.19
N VAL A 93 10.53 -8.89 5.00
CA VAL A 93 11.39 -7.79 4.56
C VAL A 93 10.82 -6.40 4.87
N ALA A 94 9.64 -6.33 5.49
CA ALA A 94 8.96 -5.09 5.90
C ALA A 94 9.62 -4.44 7.12
#